data_AF-A0A536JCB5-F1
#
_entry.id   AF-A0A536JCB5-F1
#
_cell.length_a   1.000
_cell.length_b   1.000
_cell.length_c   1.000
_cell.angle_alpha   90.00
_cell.angle_beta   90.00
_cell.angle_gamma   90.00
#
_symmetry.space_group_name_H-M   'P 1'
#
loop_
_entity.id
_entity.type
_entity.pdbx_description
1 polymer ?
#
loop_
_entity_poly.entity_id
_entity_poly.type
_entity_poly.pdbx_seq_one_letter_code
_entity_poly.pdbx_strand_id
1 'polypeptide(L)'
;MALAAMLPALILGLGMGRFPPALLSHQNLYSRPNSVSQLATATSMIPRDAPVNADAGLAAWLANRHTINDFPDKLDASCYVVIDLDLYVGRTTNRIKRQQAADALATSGRRVLYDDGRFQVWSPAGD
;
A
#
# COMPACT_ATOMS: atom_id res chain seq x y z
N MET A 1 36.26 11.47 -5.46
CA MET A 1 36.50 11.93 -4.07
C MET A 1 35.29 11.77 -3.13
N ALA A 2 34.20 11.08 -3.51
CA ALA A 2 33.03 10.90 -2.62
C ALA A 2 33.13 9.66 -1.71
N LEU A 3 33.85 8.61 -2.13
CA LEU A 3 33.98 7.35 -1.37
C LEU A 3 34.76 7.52 -0.06
N ALA A 4 35.77 8.40 -0.06
CA ALA A 4 36.58 8.68 1.13
C ALA A 4 35.81 9.40 2.24
N ALA A 5 34.80 10.20 1.89
CA ALA A 5 33.98 10.95 2.84
C ALA A 5 32.93 10.09 3.58
N MET A 6 32.64 8.88 3.07
CA MET A 6 31.64 7.97 3.65
C MET A 6 32.23 6.98 4.67
N LEU A 7 33.56 6.85 4.72
CA LEU A 7 34.27 5.95 5.62
C LEU A 7 34.00 6.20 7.12
N PRO A 8 33.99 7.45 7.63
CA PRO A 8 33.73 7.70 9.05
C PRO A 8 32.32 7.27 9.46
N ALA A 9 31.33 7.48 8.60
CA ALA A 9 29.95 7.09 8.84
C ALA A 9 29.78 5.55 8.83
N LEU A 10 30.52 4.85 7.98
CA LEU A 10 30.53 3.37 7.97
C LEU A 10 31.13 2.82 9.27
N ILE A 11 32.26 3.36 9.73
CA ILE A 11 32.94 2.91 10.95
C ILE A 11 32.07 3.15 12.18
N LEU A 12 31.39 4.30 12.25
CA LEU A 12 30.44 4.61 13.34
C LEU A 12 29.19 3.70 13.31
N GLY A 13 28.66 3.39 12.13
CA GLY A 13 27.54 2.46 11.96
C GLY A 13 27.86 1.02 12.37
N LEU A 14 29.07 0.56 12.08
CA LEU A 14 29.60 -0.75 12.51
C LEU A 14 29.81 -0.82 14.03
N GLY A 15 30.32 0.24 14.65
CA GLY A 15 30.59 0.27 16.10
C GLY A 15 29.35 0.42 16.98
N MET A 16 28.28 1.05 16.48
CA MET A 16 27.05 1.31 17.26
C MET A 16 25.91 0.31 17.00
N GLY A 17 26.10 -0.71 16.14
CA GLY A 17 25.05 -1.68 15.79
C GLY A 17 23.83 -1.06 15.11
N ARG A 18 23.93 0.20 14.70
CA ARG A 18 22.90 1.00 14.03
C ARG A 18 23.44 1.39 12.66
N PHE A 19 23.48 0.42 11.77
CA PHE A 19 23.49 0.74 10.36
C PHE A 19 22.26 1.61 10.06
N PRO A 20 22.38 2.63 9.19
CA PRO A 20 21.22 3.32 8.66
C PRO A 20 20.20 2.27 8.20
N PRO A 21 18.89 2.41 8.51
CA PRO A 21 17.88 1.42 8.13
C PRO A 21 17.89 1.09 6.63
N ALA A 22 18.50 1.95 5.81
CA ALA A 22 18.81 1.77 4.39
C ALA A 22 19.76 0.59 4.05
N LEU A 23 20.63 0.17 4.96
CA LEU A 23 21.63 -0.89 4.71
C LEU A 23 21.10 -2.30 5.02
N LEU A 24 20.03 -2.40 5.81
CA LEU A 24 19.32 -3.66 6.12
C LEU A 24 17.94 -3.74 5.46
N SER A 25 17.48 -2.65 4.83
CA SER A 25 16.29 -2.67 4.00
C SER A 25 16.54 -3.52 2.76
N HIS A 26 15.61 -4.42 2.44
CA HIS A 26 15.67 -5.22 1.22
C HIS A 26 15.81 -4.30 0.01
N GLN A 27 16.74 -4.61 -0.91
CA GLN A 27 17.01 -3.80 -2.11
C GLN A 27 15.74 -3.46 -2.91
N ASN A 28 14.73 -4.35 -2.85
CA ASN A 28 13.43 -4.16 -3.49
C ASN A 28 12.65 -2.91 -2.99
N LEU A 29 12.99 -2.35 -1.83
CA LEU A 29 12.40 -1.09 -1.34
C LEU A 29 12.87 0.13 -2.14
N TYR A 30 14.09 0.09 -2.69
CA TYR A 30 14.65 1.15 -3.55
C TYR A 30 14.37 0.91 -5.04
N SER A 31 13.93 -0.30 -5.41
CA SER A 31 13.61 -0.70 -6.79
C SER A 31 12.18 -0.34 -7.23
N ARG A 32 11.40 0.37 -6.42
CA ARG A 32 9.98 0.69 -6.69
C ARG A 32 9.77 2.17 -7.04
N PRO A 33 10.30 2.69 -8.16
CA PRO A 33 9.99 4.05 -8.60
C PRO A 33 8.50 4.13 -8.95
N ASN A 34 7.85 5.24 -8.56
CA ASN A 34 6.47 5.62 -8.91
C ASN A 34 5.29 4.90 -8.24
N SER A 35 5.47 4.15 -7.16
CA SER A 35 4.33 3.59 -6.39
C SER A 35 3.28 4.63 -5.97
N VAL A 36 3.74 5.80 -5.52
CA VAL A 36 2.87 6.89 -5.08
C VAL A 36 2.11 7.53 -6.25
N SER A 37 2.76 7.72 -7.41
CA SER A 37 2.08 8.29 -8.58
C SER A 37 1.09 7.31 -9.19
N GLN A 38 1.40 6.01 -9.20
CA GLN A 38 0.49 4.95 -9.63
C GLN A 38 -0.75 4.92 -8.73
N LEU A 39 -0.56 4.98 -7.41
CA LEU A 39 -1.66 5.07 -6.45
C LEU A 39 -2.50 6.35 -6.63
N ALA A 40 -1.85 7.49 -6.89
CA ALA A 40 -2.56 8.74 -7.16
C ALA A 40 -3.42 8.64 -8.43
N THR A 41 -2.92 8.00 -9.49
CA THR A 41 -3.69 7.70 -10.70
C THR A 41 -4.84 6.75 -10.41
N ALA A 42 -4.59 5.64 -9.73
CA ALA A 42 -5.61 4.65 -9.38
C ALA A 42 -6.76 5.28 -8.59
N THR A 43 -6.43 6.16 -7.65
CA THR A 43 -7.41 6.79 -6.74
C THR A 43 -8.03 8.07 -7.29
N SER A 44 -7.60 8.54 -8.47
CA SER A 44 -8.12 9.76 -9.11
C SER A 44 -9.60 9.66 -9.48
N MET A 45 -10.09 8.43 -9.67
CA MET A 45 -11.49 8.17 -9.99
C MET A 45 -12.41 8.12 -8.76
N ILE A 46 -11.84 8.04 -7.56
CA ILE A 46 -12.61 7.99 -6.32
C ILE A 46 -12.98 9.43 -5.93
N PRO A 47 -14.28 9.77 -5.84
CA PRO A 47 -14.72 11.11 -5.42
C PRO A 47 -14.02 11.52 -4.12
N ARG A 48 -13.61 12.78 -4.01
CA ARG A 48 -12.72 13.26 -2.93
C ARG A 48 -13.17 12.81 -1.53
N ASP A 49 -14.46 12.93 -1.27
CA ASP A 49 -15.07 12.70 0.04
C ASP A 49 -15.68 11.31 0.19
N ALA A 50 -15.54 10.43 -0.81
CA ALA A 50 -16.04 9.07 -0.73
C ALA A 50 -15.22 8.23 0.27
N PRO A 51 -15.88 7.38 1.08
CA PRO A 51 -15.19 6.52 2.02
C PRO A 51 -14.49 5.37 1.28
N VAL A 52 -13.34 4.94 1.81
CA VAL A 52 -12.51 3.90 1.18
C VAL A 52 -12.18 2.78 2.16
N ASN A 53 -12.26 1.54 1.68
CA ASN A 53 -11.58 0.39 2.25
C ASN A 53 -10.21 0.24 1.58
N ALA A 54 -9.15 0.19 2.37
CA ALA A 54 -7.79 0.13 1.81
C ALA A 54 -6.91 -0.86 2.56
N ASP A 55 -5.97 -1.48 1.84
CA ASP A 55 -4.90 -2.23 2.49
C ASP A 55 -4.12 -1.33 3.47
N ALA A 56 -3.68 -1.90 4.60
CA ALA A 56 -3.05 -1.15 5.69
C ALA A 56 -1.85 -0.27 5.25
N GLY A 57 -1.09 -0.70 4.24
CA GLY A 57 0.04 0.05 3.69
C GLY A 57 -0.35 1.32 2.92
N LEU A 58 -1.63 1.50 2.59
CA LEU A 58 -2.14 2.60 1.77
C LEU A 58 -2.77 3.72 2.60
N ALA A 59 -3.10 3.47 3.87
CA ALA A 59 -3.80 4.43 4.73
C ALA A 59 -3.08 5.79 4.83
N ALA A 60 -1.75 5.78 4.96
CA ALA A 60 -0.95 7.01 5.00
C ALA A 60 -1.04 7.84 3.70
N TRP A 61 -1.19 7.18 2.55
CA TRP A 61 -1.27 7.81 1.24
C TRP A 61 -2.68 8.27 0.89
N LEU A 62 -3.68 7.68 1.53
CA LEU A 62 -5.10 8.04 1.41
C LEU A 62 -5.56 8.94 2.56
N ALA A 63 -4.64 9.49 3.36
CA ALA A 63 -4.95 10.32 4.52
C ALA A 63 -5.74 11.61 4.20
N ASN A 64 -5.87 11.96 2.91
CA ASN A 64 -6.75 13.04 2.45
C ASN A 64 -8.24 12.66 2.42
N ARG A 65 -8.61 11.41 2.75
CA ARG A 65 -9.99 10.94 2.83
C ARG A 65 -10.52 11.05 4.26
N HIS A 66 -11.81 11.37 4.40
CA HIS A 66 -12.47 11.48 5.70
C HIS A 66 -12.64 10.13 6.41
N THR A 67 -12.85 9.06 5.63
CA THR A 67 -13.06 7.70 6.16
C THR A 67 -12.18 6.71 5.41
N ILE A 68 -11.31 6.04 6.16
CA ILE A 68 -10.45 4.96 5.67
C ILE A 68 -10.67 3.75 6.58
N ASN A 69 -11.18 2.67 6.01
CA ASN A 69 -11.46 1.42 6.71
C ASN A 69 -10.39 0.39 6.35
N ASP A 70 -9.84 -0.29 7.35
CA ASP A 70 -8.83 -1.34 7.14
C ASP A 70 -9.43 -2.52 6.36
N PHE A 71 -8.86 -2.82 5.20
CA PHE A 71 -9.18 -4.03 4.46
C PHE A 71 -8.33 -5.21 4.94
N PRO A 72 -8.90 -6.43 5.12
CA PRO A 72 -10.31 -6.79 4.93
C PRO A 72 -11.18 -6.65 6.21
N ASP A 73 -10.61 -6.27 7.34
CA ASP A 73 -11.25 -6.40 8.66
C ASP A 73 -12.48 -5.51 8.86
N LYS A 74 -12.55 -4.38 8.15
CA LYS A 74 -13.66 -3.41 8.19
C LYS A 74 -14.28 -3.19 6.81
N LEU A 75 -14.31 -4.23 5.96
CA LEU A 75 -14.91 -4.15 4.64
C LEU A 75 -16.38 -3.70 4.73
N ASP A 76 -16.71 -2.58 4.06
CA ASP A 76 -18.04 -1.99 4.05
C ASP A 76 -18.55 -1.90 2.60
N ALA A 77 -19.78 -2.39 2.36
CA ALA A 77 -20.41 -2.42 1.04
C ALA A 77 -20.52 -1.04 0.37
N SER A 78 -20.66 0.03 1.15
CA SER A 78 -20.85 1.41 0.66
C SER A 78 -19.55 2.12 0.27
N CYS A 79 -18.38 1.54 0.57
CA CYS A 79 -17.08 2.16 0.35
C CYS A 79 -16.43 1.67 -0.95
N TYR A 80 -15.59 2.50 -1.57
CA TYR A 80 -14.69 2.03 -2.63
C TYR A 80 -13.61 1.13 -2.01
N VAL A 81 -13.07 0.16 -2.76
CA VAL A 81 -11.97 -0.69 -2.27
C VAL A 81 -10.71 -0.39 -3.05
N VAL A 82 -9.59 -0.15 -2.37
CA VAL A 82 -8.27 0.07 -2.96
C VAL A 82 -7.31 -1.03 -2.48
N ILE A 83 -6.80 -1.81 -3.43
CA ILE A 83 -5.96 -2.98 -3.21
C ILE A 83 -4.57 -2.71 -3.78
N ASP A 84 -3.51 -3.04 -3.03
CA ASP A 84 -2.14 -3.17 -3.56
C ASP A 84 -1.80 -4.66 -3.73
N LEU A 85 -1.78 -5.16 -4.95
CA LEU A 85 -1.49 -6.55 -5.28
C LEU A 85 -0.05 -6.96 -4.89
N ASP A 86 0.86 -5.99 -4.74
CA ASP A 86 2.25 -6.19 -4.27
C ASP A 86 2.44 -5.65 -2.84
N LEU A 87 1.35 -5.62 -2.05
CA LEU A 87 1.40 -5.22 -0.65
C LEU A 87 2.45 -6.04 0.10
N TYR A 88 3.35 -5.34 0.78
CA TYR A 88 4.17 -5.97 1.80
C TYR A 88 3.29 -6.36 2.98
N VAL A 89 2.91 -7.64 3.01
CA VAL A 89 2.12 -8.22 4.11
C VAL A 89 3.05 -8.41 5.31
N GLY A 90 3.00 -7.47 6.25
CA GLY A 90 3.74 -7.54 7.52
C GLY A 90 3.17 -8.60 8.47
N ARG A 91 3.85 -8.79 9.60
CA ARG A 91 3.55 -9.86 10.58
C ARG A 91 2.14 -9.79 11.20
N THR A 92 1.50 -8.63 11.15
CA THR A 92 0.16 -8.36 11.70
C THR A 92 -0.95 -8.53 10.67
N THR A 93 -0.65 -8.71 9.39
CA THR A 93 -1.65 -8.86 8.33
C THR A 93 -1.82 -10.32 7.97
N ASN A 94 -3.03 -10.85 8.13
CA ASN A 94 -3.35 -12.22 7.72
C ASN A 94 -3.47 -12.30 6.18
N ARG A 95 -2.41 -12.81 5.54
CA ARG A 95 -2.33 -12.94 4.06
C ARG A 95 -3.49 -13.74 3.48
N ILE A 96 -3.84 -14.87 4.10
CA ILE A 96 -4.88 -15.78 3.60
C ILE A 96 -6.24 -15.09 3.66
N LYS A 97 -6.57 -14.50 4.82
CA LYS A 97 -7.83 -13.76 4.99
C LYS A 97 -7.95 -12.60 4.01
N ARG A 98 -6.86 -11.84 3.82
CA ARG A 98 -6.81 -10.73 2.86
C ARG A 98 -7.05 -11.23 1.43
N GLN A 99 -6.37 -12.30 1.02
CA GLN A 99 -6.54 -12.86 -0.32
C GLN A 99 -7.97 -13.37 -0.55
N GLN A 100 -8.54 -14.11 0.40
CA GLN A 100 -9.92 -14.58 0.32
C GLN A 100 -10.93 -13.43 0.16
N ALA A 101 -10.74 -12.35 0.91
CA ALA A 101 -11.58 -11.17 0.78
C ALA A 101 -11.39 -10.45 -0.56
N ALA A 102 -10.16 -10.40 -1.09
CA ALA A 102 -9.87 -9.82 -2.40
C ALA A 102 -10.51 -10.64 -3.52
N ASP A 103 -10.39 -11.96 -3.47
CA ASP A 103 -11.01 -12.89 -4.43
C ASP A 103 -12.54 -12.79 -4.40
N ALA A 104 -13.12 -12.59 -3.19
CA ALA A 104 -14.56 -12.45 -3.02
C ALA A 104 -15.13 -11.14 -3.64
N LEU A 105 -14.30 -10.11 -3.87
CA LEU A 105 -14.76 -8.84 -4.44
C LEU A 105 -15.45 -9.03 -5.79
N ALA A 106 -14.93 -9.92 -6.63
CA ALA A 106 -15.50 -10.23 -7.95
C ALA A 106 -16.95 -10.75 -7.87
N THR A 107 -17.34 -11.34 -6.75
CA THR A 107 -18.70 -11.87 -6.52
C THR A 107 -19.54 -10.99 -5.59
N SER A 108 -19.00 -9.87 -5.11
CA SER A 108 -19.63 -9.02 -4.09
C SER A 108 -20.60 -7.97 -4.66
N GLY A 109 -20.85 -7.99 -5.98
CA GLY A 109 -21.64 -6.97 -6.67
C GLY A 109 -20.89 -5.65 -6.89
N ARG A 110 -19.57 -5.66 -6.73
CA ARG A 110 -18.68 -4.52 -7.05
C ARG A 110 -18.13 -4.67 -8.47
N ARG A 111 -17.83 -3.56 -9.12
CA ARG A 111 -17.12 -3.53 -10.41
C ARG A 111 -15.69 -3.06 -10.23
N VAL A 112 -14.78 -3.61 -11.03
CA VAL A 112 -13.43 -3.07 -11.16
C VAL A 112 -13.53 -1.76 -11.92
N LEU A 113 -13.02 -0.70 -11.29
CA LEU A 113 -12.95 0.63 -11.87
C LEU A 113 -11.57 0.87 -12.49
N TYR A 114 -10.52 0.42 -11.81
CA TYR A 114 -9.13 0.56 -12.25
C TYR A 114 -8.32 -0.67 -11.89
N ASP A 115 -7.40 -1.04 -12.78
CA ASP A 115 -6.39 -2.07 -12.58
C ASP A 115 -5.16 -1.73 -13.44
N ASP A 116 -4.01 -1.48 -12.80
CA ASP A 116 -2.72 -1.30 -13.48
C ASP A 116 -1.75 -2.48 -13.28
N GLY A 117 -2.26 -3.62 -12.80
CA GLY A 117 -1.49 -4.80 -12.44
C GLY A 117 -0.80 -4.70 -11.06
N ARG A 118 -0.85 -3.53 -10.41
CA ARG A 118 -0.39 -3.34 -9.03
C ARG A 118 -1.52 -2.87 -8.14
N PHE A 119 -2.17 -1.77 -8.48
CA PHE A 119 -3.29 -1.21 -7.76
C PHE A 119 -4.58 -1.57 -8.45
N GLN A 120 -5.54 -2.04 -7.66
CA GLN A 120 -6.91 -2.24 -8.10
C GLN A 120 -7.84 -1.33 -7.31
N VAL A 121 -8.80 -0.72 -8.01
CA VAL A 121 -9.89 0.05 -7.41
C VAL A 121 -11.22 -0.57 -7.79
N TRP A 122 -12.05 -0.80 -6.78
CA TRP A 122 -13.39 -1.37 -6.91
C TRP A 122 -14.44 -0.36 -6.45
N SER A 123 -15.59 -0.35 -7.12
CA SER A 123 -16.74 0.45 -6.72
C SER A 123 -17.33 -0.01 -5.37
N PRO A 124 -18.22 0.78 -4.76
CA PRO A 124 -19.23 0.28 -3.85
C PRO A 124 -20.03 -0.88 -4.44
N ALA A 125 -20.59 -1.74 -3.59
CA ALA A 125 -21.44 -2.83 -4.04
C ALA A 125 -22.77 -2.30 -4.56
N GLY A 126 -23.21 -2.77 -5.73
CA GLY A 126 -24.48 -2.37 -6.35
C GLY A 126 -24.43 -1.08 -7.19
N ASP A 127 -23.23 -0.54 -7.44
CA ASP A 127 -23.00 0.63 -8.30
C ASP A 127 -22.87 0.25 -9.79
#